data_AF-A0A9N8V1G5-F1
#
_entry.id   AF-A0A9N8V1G5-F1
#
_cell.length_a   1.000
_cell.length_b   1.000
_cell.length_c   1.000
_cell.angle_alpha   90.00
_cell.angle_beta   90.00
_cell.angle_gamma   90.00
#
_symmetry.space_group_name_H-M   'P 1'
#
loop_
_entity.id
_entity.type
_entity.pdbx_description
1 polymer ?
#
loop_
_entity_poly.entity_id
_entity_poly.type
_entity_poly.pdbx_seq_one_letter_code
_entity_poly.pdbx_strand_id
1 'polypeptide(L)'
;MSVVNIINIKVINNPTLFTADYQFEITFECISELVDDLEWKIIYVGSSESKEYDQVLDSIMVGPVPPGVNQFIFQAPAPNPDRIPPSDLLDVTVIIITCSYRDQEFVRVGYYVNNEYIEEELRENPPDKVIFDKLYRNILADKPRVTRMPIKCGNRAIEASSYRKLITRQSGNADRADGIAYTTNSNSYEICVVE
;
A
#
# COMPACT_ATOMS: atom_id res chain seq x y z
N MET A 1 13.91 1.05 10.23
CA MET A 1 12.45 0.80 10.24
C MET A 1 11.70 2.00 9.68
N SER A 2 10.81 1.81 8.68
CA SER A 2 10.04 2.90 8.06
C SER A 2 9.19 3.61 9.11
N VAL A 3 9.09 4.95 9.03
CA VAL A 3 8.33 5.76 10.01
C VAL A 3 6.85 5.39 10.03
N VAL A 4 6.33 4.95 8.88
CA VAL A 4 4.97 4.43 8.75
C VAL A 4 5.02 2.96 8.36
N ASN A 5 4.17 2.16 8.99
CA ASN A 5 4.03 0.74 8.72
C ASN A 5 2.56 0.37 8.55
N ILE A 6 2.18 -0.16 7.39
CA ILE A 6 0.82 -0.68 7.19
C ILE A 6 0.67 -1.97 7.99
N ILE A 7 -0.30 -2.00 8.90
CA ILE A 7 -0.66 -3.18 9.71
C ILE A 7 -1.68 -4.03 8.95
N ASN A 8 -2.75 -3.41 8.46
CA ASN A 8 -3.83 -4.12 7.80
C ASN A 8 -4.54 -3.21 6.78
N ILE A 9 -5.05 -3.83 5.71
CA ILE A 9 -5.99 -3.19 4.80
C ILE A 9 -7.13 -4.18 4.58
N LYS A 10 -8.32 -3.82 5.09
CA LYS A 10 -9.52 -4.62 4.94
C LYS A 10 -10.35 -4.07 3.79
N VAL A 11 -10.63 -4.92 2.82
CA VAL A 11 -11.54 -4.61 1.71
C VAL A 11 -12.98 -4.68 2.22
N ILE A 12 -13.75 -3.61 2.03
CA ILE A 12 -15.15 -3.52 2.42
C ILE A 12 -16.03 -3.62 1.16
N ASN A 13 -17.24 -4.19 1.31
CA ASN A 13 -18.23 -4.30 0.24
C ASN A 13 -17.70 -5.07 -1.00
N ASN A 14 -17.28 -6.33 -0.78
CA ASN A 14 -16.72 -7.18 -1.82
C ASN A 14 -17.27 -8.63 -1.72
N PRO A 15 -17.64 -9.29 -2.82
CA PRO A 15 -17.78 -8.76 -4.19
C PRO A 15 -18.97 -7.79 -4.33
N THR A 16 -18.92 -6.89 -5.32
CA THR A 16 -19.96 -5.88 -5.54
C THR A 16 -20.02 -5.45 -7.01
N LEU A 17 -20.97 -4.59 -7.37
CA LEU A 17 -21.09 -4.06 -8.73
C LEU A 17 -19.83 -3.29 -9.14
N PHE A 18 -19.46 -3.36 -10.42
CA PHE A 18 -18.33 -2.63 -10.97
C PHE A 18 -18.42 -1.11 -10.71
N THR A 19 -19.64 -0.56 -10.82
CA THR A 19 -19.94 0.86 -10.67
C THR A 19 -20.03 1.34 -9.22
N ALA A 20 -19.97 0.44 -8.23
CA ALA A 20 -20.00 0.81 -6.82
C ALA A 20 -18.67 1.44 -6.38
N ASP A 21 -18.68 2.19 -5.29
CA ASP A 21 -17.46 2.78 -4.74
C ASP A 21 -16.54 1.72 -4.11
N TYR A 22 -15.23 1.92 -4.25
CA TYR A 22 -14.23 1.15 -3.51
C TYR A 22 -14.17 1.65 -2.07
N GLN A 23 -14.06 0.73 -1.12
CA GLN A 23 -13.92 1.06 0.30
C GLN A 23 -12.85 0.17 0.93
N PHE A 24 -11.85 0.81 1.54
CA PHE A 24 -10.76 0.16 2.23
C PHE A 24 -10.65 0.71 3.64
N GLU A 25 -10.70 -0.16 4.65
CA GLU A 25 -10.33 0.20 6.01
C GLU A 25 -8.83 -0.02 6.18
N ILE A 26 -8.09 1.07 6.30
CA ILE A 26 -6.63 1.08 6.37
C ILE A 26 -6.24 1.27 7.83
N THR A 27 -5.46 0.32 8.37
CA THR A 27 -4.83 0.40 9.69
C THR A 27 -3.32 0.48 9.51
N PHE A 28 -2.70 1.52 10.05
CA PHE A 28 -1.26 1.74 9.96
C PHE A 28 -0.70 2.25 11.28
N GLU A 29 0.57 1.96 11.52
CA GLU A 29 1.33 2.40 12.68
C GLU A 29 2.30 3.51 12.26
N CYS A 30 2.33 4.58 13.04
CA CYS A 30 3.30 5.65 12.91
C CYS A 30 4.28 5.58 14.09
N ILE A 31 5.57 5.45 13.82
CA ILE A 31 6.59 5.28 14.87
C ILE A 31 6.94 6.62 15.54
N SER A 32 6.89 7.72 14.76
CA SER A 32 7.16 9.08 15.25
C SER A 32 6.16 10.06 14.66
N GLU A 33 6.07 11.26 15.23
CA GLU A 33 5.22 12.32 14.70
C GLU A 33 5.69 12.71 13.30
N LEU A 34 4.75 12.79 12.36
CA LEU A 34 5.02 13.27 11.00
C LEU A 34 4.69 14.75 10.93
N VAL A 35 5.67 15.54 10.49
CA VAL A 35 5.52 16.99 10.31
C VAL A 35 4.64 17.32 9.10
N ASP A 36 4.79 16.54 8.03
CA ASP A 36 4.02 16.69 6.79
C ASP A 36 2.97 15.58 6.66
N ASP A 37 2.00 15.82 5.80
CA ASP A 37 0.90 14.87 5.56
C ASP A 37 1.36 13.65 4.75
N LEU A 38 0.72 12.52 5.01
CA LEU A 38 0.79 11.35 4.15
C LEU A 38 -0.19 11.51 2.99
N GLU A 39 0.28 11.30 1.78
CA GLU A 39 -0.59 11.23 0.60
C GLU A 39 -0.96 9.76 0.34
N TRP A 40 -2.26 9.45 0.37
CA TRP A 40 -2.78 8.14 0.02
C TRP A 40 -3.52 8.22 -1.31
N LYS A 41 -3.23 7.30 -2.23
CA LYS A 41 -3.91 7.22 -3.53
C LYS A 41 -4.50 5.84 -3.74
N ILE A 42 -5.68 5.78 -4.34
CA ILE A 42 -6.25 4.57 -4.92
C ILE A 42 -6.12 4.68 -6.44
N ILE A 43 -5.48 3.69 -7.06
CA ILE A 43 -5.16 3.67 -8.49
C ILE A 43 -5.73 2.37 -9.07
N TYR A 44 -6.58 2.50 -10.07
CA TYR A 44 -7.08 1.38 -10.87
C TYR A 44 -6.21 1.20 -12.11
N VAL A 45 -5.71 -0.01 -12.34
CA VAL A 45 -4.95 -0.33 -13.55
C VAL A 45 -5.94 -0.57 -14.68
N GLY A 46 -5.95 0.33 -15.68
CA GLY A 46 -6.91 0.24 -16.78
C GLY A 46 -6.55 -0.83 -17.81
N SER A 47 -5.27 -1.14 -17.97
CA SER A 47 -4.79 -2.17 -18.88
C SER A 47 -3.48 -2.77 -18.35
N SER A 48 -3.28 -4.06 -18.57
CA SER A 48 -2.02 -4.72 -18.20
C SER A 48 -0.85 -4.30 -19.11
N GLU A 49 -1.14 -3.81 -20.31
CA GLU A 49 -0.14 -3.48 -21.33
C GLU A 49 0.39 -2.05 -21.23
N SER A 50 -0.42 -1.12 -20.71
CA SER A 50 -0.08 0.31 -20.68
C SER A 50 -0.60 1.02 -19.44
N LYS A 51 0.30 1.78 -18.82
CA LYS A 51 0.01 2.67 -17.69
C LYS A 51 -0.80 3.91 -18.07
N GLU A 52 -0.97 4.20 -19.36
CA GLU A 52 -1.72 5.37 -19.83
C GLU A 52 -3.22 5.25 -19.48
N TYR A 53 -3.69 4.02 -19.28
CA TYR A 53 -5.06 3.72 -18.86
C TYR A 53 -5.21 3.69 -17.33
N ASP A 54 -4.13 3.86 -16.56
CA ASP A 54 -4.20 3.91 -15.11
C ASP A 54 -5.03 5.13 -14.67
N GLN A 55 -5.95 4.89 -13.75
CA GLN A 55 -6.85 5.92 -13.23
C GLN A 55 -6.61 6.09 -11.74
N VAL A 56 -6.18 7.28 -11.32
CA VAL A 56 -6.23 7.66 -9.91
C VAL A 56 -7.69 7.91 -9.56
N LEU A 57 -8.28 7.03 -8.76
CA LEU A 57 -9.69 7.10 -8.37
C LEU A 57 -9.92 8.17 -7.32
N ASP A 58 -9.03 8.24 -6.33
CA ASP A 58 -9.03 9.29 -5.32
C ASP A 58 -7.64 9.47 -4.71
N SER A 59 -7.41 10.65 -4.13
CA SER A 59 -6.17 11.04 -3.46
C SER A 59 -6.50 11.87 -2.23
N ILE A 60 -6.07 11.40 -1.06
CA ILE A 60 -6.30 12.09 0.21
C ILE A 60 -4.99 12.40 0.92
N MET A 61 -4.98 13.51 1.65
CA MET A 61 -3.89 13.90 2.53
C MET A 61 -4.30 13.60 3.96
N VAL A 62 -3.46 12.87 4.70
CA VAL A 62 -3.69 12.47 6.08
C VAL A 62 -2.58 13.05 6.92
N GLY A 63 -2.89 14.12 7.66
CA GLY A 63 -2.01 14.69 8.67
C GLY A 63 -2.67 15.82 9.46
N PRO A 64 -2.06 16.25 10.58
CA PRO A 64 -0.87 15.67 11.21
C PRO A 64 -1.14 14.27 11.81
N VAL A 65 -0.17 13.36 11.68
CA VAL A 65 -0.33 11.95 12.09
C VAL A 65 0.34 11.72 13.45
N PRO A 66 -0.43 11.42 14.51
CA PRO A 66 0.15 11.13 15.82
C PRO A 66 0.87 9.78 15.83
N PRO A 67 1.91 9.61 16.67
CA PRO A 67 2.53 8.31 16.91
C PRO A 67 1.52 7.28 17.41
N GLY A 68 1.71 6.02 17.00
CA GLY A 68 0.87 4.88 17.37
C GLY A 68 0.04 4.33 16.21
N VAL A 69 -0.97 3.53 16.55
CA VAL A 69 -1.84 2.86 15.57
C VAL A 69 -3.00 3.79 15.20
N ASN A 70 -3.12 4.07 13.90
CA ASN A 70 -4.15 4.88 13.30
C ASN A 70 -4.99 4.05 12.33
N GLN A 71 -6.28 4.40 12.21
CA GLN A 71 -7.21 3.71 11.31
C GLN A 71 -8.18 4.71 10.69
N PHE A 72 -8.48 4.52 9.40
CA PHE A 72 -9.50 5.29 8.70
C PHE A 72 -10.12 4.47 7.55
N ILE A 73 -11.26 4.92 7.04
CA ILE A 73 -11.90 4.36 5.85
C ILE A 73 -11.53 5.24 4.66
N PHE A 74 -10.88 4.65 3.66
CA PHE A 74 -10.60 5.27 2.37
C PHE A 74 -11.65 4.82 1.36
N GLN A 75 -12.52 5.73 0.94
CA GLN A 75 -13.52 5.50 -0.09
C GLN A 75 -13.11 6.21 -1.38
N ALA A 76 -13.31 5.57 -2.53
CA ALA A 76 -13.06 6.15 -3.85
C ALA A 76 -14.14 5.73 -4.85
N PRO A 77 -14.48 6.57 -5.84
CA PRO A 77 -15.44 6.23 -6.88
C PRO A 77 -14.93 5.08 -7.77
N ALA A 78 -15.84 4.42 -8.49
CA ALA A 78 -15.47 3.46 -9.53
C ALA A 78 -14.64 4.12 -10.67
N PRO A 79 -13.76 3.37 -11.37
CA PRO A 79 -13.05 3.88 -12.54
C PRO A 79 -14.03 4.29 -13.64
N ASN A 80 -13.61 5.23 -14.49
CA ASN A 80 -14.38 5.58 -15.67
C ASN A 80 -14.23 4.46 -16.73
N PRO A 81 -15.33 3.78 -17.14
CA PRO A 81 -15.26 2.70 -18.11
C PRO A 81 -14.80 3.15 -19.51
N ASP A 82 -15.07 4.40 -19.90
CA ASP A 82 -14.71 4.90 -21.23
C ASP A 82 -13.20 5.05 -21.42
N ARG A 83 -12.45 5.04 -20.31
CA ARG A 83 -10.98 5.10 -20.29
C ARG A 83 -10.34 3.71 -20.16
N ILE A 84 -11.11 2.64 -20.22
CA ILE A 84 -10.64 1.26 -20.12
C ILE A 84 -10.80 0.61 -21.51
N PRO A 85 -9.77 -0.05 -22.06
CA PRO A 85 -9.92 -0.81 -23.28
C PRO A 85 -11.03 -1.88 -23.13
N PRO A 86 -11.92 -2.04 -24.13
CA PRO A 86 -13.02 -3.01 -24.03
C PRO A 86 -12.58 -4.45 -23.75
N SER A 87 -11.38 -4.83 -24.22
CA SER A 87 -10.77 -6.14 -23.95
C SER A 87 -10.37 -6.35 -22.48
N ASP A 88 -10.05 -5.27 -21.75
CA ASP A 88 -9.60 -5.30 -20.36
C ASP A 88 -10.77 -5.14 -19.35
N LEU A 89 -11.99 -4.82 -19.82
CA LEU A 89 -13.16 -4.63 -18.96
C LEU A 89 -13.66 -5.94 -18.33
N LEU A 90 -13.65 -7.03 -19.09
CA LEU A 90 -14.07 -8.38 -18.65
C LEU A 90 -12.85 -9.28 -18.42
N ASP A 91 -11.87 -8.76 -17.69
CA ASP A 91 -10.64 -9.48 -17.38
C ASP A 91 -10.22 -9.21 -15.93
N VAL A 92 -9.15 -9.90 -15.52
CA VAL A 92 -8.47 -9.69 -14.26
C VAL A 92 -7.55 -8.47 -14.39
N THR A 93 -7.74 -7.52 -13.48
CA THR A 93 -6.90 -6.33 -13.36
C THR A 93 -6.40 -6.16 -11.93
N VAL A 94 -5.80 -5.02 -11.62
CA VAL A 94 -5.20 -4.69 -10.33
C VAL A 94 -5.70 -3.33 -9.84
N ILE A 95 -6.06 -3.26 -8.55
CA ILE A 95 -6.21 -2.00 -7.84
C ILE A 95 -5.04 -1.82 -6.87
N ILE A 96 -4.49 -0.62 -6.83
CA ILE A 96 -3.26 -0.28 -6.12
C ILE A 96 -3.56 0.83 -5.12
N ILE A 97 -3.20 0.61 -3.87
CA ILE A 97 -3.18 1.64 -2.83
C ILE A 97 -1.73 2.04 -2.63
N THR A 98 -1.40 3.32 -2.82
CA THR A 98 -0.07 3.85 -2.54
C THR A 98 -0.12 4.79 -1.36
N CYS A 99 0.98 4.84 -0.61
CA CYS A 99 1.21 5.89 0.38
C CYS A 99 2.56 6.54 0.13
N SER A 100 2.55 7.86 0.09
CA SER A 100 3.70 8.72 -0.15
C SER A 100 3.89 9.67 1.00
N TYR A 101 5.16 9.99 1.29
CA TYR A 101 5.52 11.04 2.23
C TYR A 101 6.50 11.98 1.53
N ARG A 102 6.19 13.28 1.46
CA ARG A 102 6.97 14.28 0.69
C ARG A 102 7.24 13.84 -0.75
N ASP A 103 6.18 13.48 -1.46
CA ASP A 103 6.20 13.00 -2.85
C ASP A 103 7.05 11.74 -3.11
N GLN A 104 7.47 11.05 -2.05
CA GLN A 104 8.19 9.78 -2.14
C GLN A 104 7.28 8.64 -1.72
N GLU A 105 6.86 7.83 -2.70
CA GLU A 105 6.13 6.58 -2.47
C GLU A 105 7.03 5.62 -1.68
N PHE A 106 6.57 5.17 -0.51
CA PHE A 106 7.32 4.22 0.33
C PHE A 106 6.61 2.88 0.47
N VAL A 107 5.31 2.82 0.15
CA VAL A 107 4.55 1.58 0.19
C VAL A 107 3.48 1.57 -0.89
N ARG A 108 3.33 0.38 -1.48
CA ARG A 108 2.35 0.06 -2.50
C ARG A 108 1.71 -1.27 -2.17
N VAL A 109 0.38 -1.31 -2.11
CA VAL A 109 -0.40 -2.53 -1.89
C VAL A 109 -1.31 -2.76 -3.08
N GLY A 110 -1.04 -3.82 -3.83
CA GLY A 110 -1.86 -4.22 -4.98
C GLY A 110 -2.80 -5.38 -4.63
N TYR A 111 -4.04 -5.29 -5.11
CA TYR A 111 -5.02 -6.38 -5.09
C TYR A 111 -5.43 -6.72 -6.51
N TYR A 112 -5.54 -8.01 -6.81
CA TYR A 112 -6.18 -8.44 -8.05
C TYR A 112 -7.68 -8.21 -7.97
N VAL A 113 -8.26 -7.74 -9.05
CA VAL A 113 -9.69 -7.50 -9.21
C VAL A 113 -10.16 -8.32 -10.40
N ASN A 114 -11.07 -9.25 -10.19
CA ASN A 114 -11.72 -10.00 -11.27
C ASN A 114 -13.04 -9.32 -11.63
N ASN A 115 -13.20 -8.92 -12.89
CA ASN A 115 -14.45 -8.34 -13.39
C ASN A 115 -15.20 -9.38 -14.23
N GLU A 116 -16.37 -9.81 -13.77
CA GLU A 116 -17.14 -10.86 -14.43
C GLU A 116 -18.65 -10.65 -14.31
N TYR A 117 -19.39 -11.23 -15.25
CA TYR A 117 -20.84 -11.36 -15.13
C TYR A 117 -21.18 -12.48 -14.15
N ILE A 118 -22.17 -12.26 -13.29
CA ILE A 118 -22.69 -13.33 -12.41
C ILE A 118 -23.54 -14.32 -13.21
N GLU A 119 -24.26 -13.85 -14.23
CA GLU A 119 -25.14 -14.68 -15.06
C GLU A 119 -24.32 -15.56 -16.01
N GLU A 120 -24.56 -16.88 -15.94
CA GLU A 120 -23.83 -17.88 -16.73
C GLU A 120 -24.00 -17.68 -18.24
N GLU A 121 -25.21 -17.32 -18.69
CA GLU A 121 -25.51 -17.04 -20.09
C GLU A 121 -24.64 -15.91 -20.67
N LEU A 122 -24.43 -14.84 -19.89
CA LEU A 122 -23.60 -13.70 -20.26
C LEU A 122 -22.10 -14.00 -20.18
N ARG A 123 -21.71 -15.00 -19.38
CA ARG A 123 -20.32 -15.47 -19.33
C ARG A 123 -19.97 -16.34 -20.54
N GLU A 124 -20.88 -17.23 -20.94
CA GLU A 124 -20.65 -18.10 -22.10
C GLU A 124 -20.77 -17.35 -23.41
N ASN A 125 -21.70 -16.38 -23.48
CA ASN A 125 -21.94 -15.56 -24.67
C ASN A 125 -21.87 -14.07 -24.28
N PRO A 126 -20.66 -13.52 -24.07
CA PRO A 126 -20.51 -12.12 -23.71
C PRO A 126 -21.05 -11.21 -24.82
N PRO A 127 -21.88 -10.22 -24.49
CA PRO A 127 -22.38 -9.26 -25.48
C PRO A 127 -21.24 -8.37 -26.00
N ASP A 128 -21.36 -7.89 -27.25
CA ASP A 128 -20.38 -6.97 -27.85
C ASP A 128 -20.18 -5.67 -27.05
N LYS A 129 -21.22 -5.26 -26.30
CA LYS A 129 -21.19 -4.11 -25.40
C LYS A 129 -21.36 -4.57 -23.97
N VAL A 130 -20.46 -4.09 -23.11
CA VAL A 130 -20.48 -4.41 -21.69
C VAL A 130 -21.74 -3.84 -21.01
N ILE A 131 -22.42 -4.66 -20.21
CA ILE A 131 -23.62 -4.29 -19.45
C ILE A 131 -23.21 -4.03 -18.00
N PHE A 132 -22.89 -2.78 -17.67
CA PHE A 132 -22.35 -2.41 -16.35
C PHE A 132 -23.28 -2.74 -15.17
N ASP A 133 -24.59 -2.73 -15.37
CA ASP A 133 -25.58 -3.08 -14.33
C ASP A 133 -25.50 -4.53 -13.89
N LYS A 134 -24.88 -5.40 -14.70
CA LYS A 134 -24.69 -6.83 -14.43
C LYS A 134 -23.23 -7.20 -14.22
N LEU A 135 -22.32 -6.24 -14.38
CA LEU A 135 -20.89 -6.47 -14.21
C LEU A 135 -20.53 -6.37 -12.72
N TYR A 136 -19.99 -7.44 -12.19
CA TYR A 136 -19.51 -7.49 -10.83
C TYR A 136 -17.99 -7.50 -10.80
N ARG A 137 -17.45 -6.90 -9.76
CA ARG A 137 -16.03 -6.97 -9.43
C ARG A 137 -15.83 -7.76 -8.15
N ASN A 138 -14.79 -8.57 -8.15
CA ASN A 138 -14.32 -9.32 -6.99
C ASN A 138 -12.84 -9.03 -6.74
N ILE A 139 -12.55 -8.37 -5.64
CA ILE A 139 -11.20 -8.06 -5.17
C ILE A 139 -10.69 -9.25 -4.36
N LEU A 140 -9.56 -9.81 -4.78
CA LEU A 140 -8.90 -10.92 -4.10
C LEU A 140 -8.17 -10.44 -2.84
N ALA A 141 -8.94 -10.16 -1.78
CA ALA A 141 -8.48 -9.57 -0.52
C ALA A 141 -7.46 -10.44 0.25
N ASP A 142 -7.49 -11.76 0.07
CA ASP A 142 -6.64 -12.69 0.83
C ASP A 142 -5.16 -12.70 0.40
N LYS A 143 -4.84 -12.18 -0.78
CA LYS A 143 -3.48 -12.24 -1.36
C LYS A 143 -3.00 -10.87 -1.82
N PRO A 144 -2.87 -9.88 -0.91
CA PRO A 144 -2.32 -8.58 -1.25
C PRO A 144 -0.85 -8.71 -1.68
N ARG A 145 -0.45 -7.92 -2.66
CA ARG A 145 0.95 -7.75 -3.08
C ARG A 145 1.50 -6.46 -2.49
N VAL A 146 2.34 -6.58 -1.47
CA VAL A 146 2.94 -5.43 -0.79
C VAL A 146 4.35 -5.20 -1.31
N THR A 147 4.62 -4.01 -1.84
CA THR A 147 5.95 -3.53 -2.19
C THR A 147 6.33 -2.37 -1.28
N ARG A 148 7.53 -2.39 -0.74
CA ARG A 148 8.07 -1.32 0.12
C ARG A 148 9.29 -0.72 -0.53
N MET A 149 9.34 0.60 -0.59
CA MET A 149 10.46 1.36 -1.14
C MET A 149 11.14 2.16 -0.02
N PRO A 150 12.48 2.25 -0.02
CA PRO A 150 13.18 3.15 0.89
C PRO A 150 12.96 4.61 0.46
N ILE A 151 12.69 5.49 1.42
CA ILE A 151 12.54 6.93 1.17
C ILE A 151 13.52 7.75 2.00
N LYS A 152 13.92 8.91 1.48
CA LYS A 152 14.79 9.87 2.17
C LYS A 152 13.93 10.80 3.02
N CYS A 153 13.87 10.55 4.32
CA CYS A 153 13.41 11.55 5.28
C CYS A 153 14.57 12.55 5.53
N GLY A 154 14.31 13.85 5.58
CA GLY A 154 15.34 14.89 5.54
C GLY A 154 16.43 14.77 6.62
N ASN A 155 17.66 15.19 6.28
CA ASN A 155 18.86 15.14 7.12
C ASN A 155 18.72 15.93 8.45
N ARG A 156 18.39 15.24 9.55
CA ARG A 156 18.99 15.46 10.88
C ARG A 156 19.09 14.10 11.56
N ALA A 157 20.28 13.50 11.49
CA ALA A 157 20.58 12.24 12.15
C ALA A 157 20.49 12.44 13.67
N ILE A 158 19.51 11.81 14.30
CA ILE A 158 19.54 11.58 15.75
C ILE A 158 20.34 10.30 15.96
N GLU A 159 21.42 10.39 16.73
CA GLU A 159 22.30 9.27 17.05
C GLU A 159 21.53 8.19 17.82
N ALA A 160 21.04 7.18 17.10
CA ALA A 160 20.41 5.96 17.64
C ALA A 160 21.41 5.04 18.38
N SER A 161 22.38 5.62 19.11
CA SER A 161 23.38 4.90 19.90
C SER A 161 23.05 4.86 21.41
N SER A 162 22.08 5.65 21.87
CA SER A 162 21.73 5.78 23.30
C SER A 162 20.72 4.74 23.78
N TYR A 163 19.72 4.38 22.96
CA TYR A 163 18.66 3.44 23.37
C TYR A 163 19.12 1.98 23.40
N ARG A 164 20.03 1.59 22.49
CA ARG A 164 20.59 0.22 22.46
C ARG A 164 21.47 -0.07 23.68
N LYS A 165 22.13 0.95 24.26
CA LYS A 165 22.94 0.80 25.48
C LYS A 165 22.12 0.60 26.75
N LEU A 166 20.84 0.98 26.77
CA LEU A 166 19.98 0.82 27.95
C LEU A 166 19.47 -0.62 28.10
N ILE A 167 19.21 -1.32 27.00
CA ILE A 167 18.66 -2.68 27.03
C ILE A 167 19.77 -3.75 27.21
N THR A 168 21.01 -3.46 26.80
CA THR A 168 22.15 -4.38 26.98
C THR A 168 22.83 -4.26 28.37
N ARG A 169 22.39 -3.35 29.24
CA ARG A 169 22.95 -3.19 30.60
C ARG A 169 22.37 -4.14 31.66
N GLN A 170 21.53 -5.09 31.28
CA GLN A 170 21.16 -6.21 32.16
C GLN A 170 21.49 -7.54 31.52
N SER A 171 22.78 -7.90 31.50
CA SER A 171 23.31 -9.23 31.90
C SER A 171 24.75 -9.40 31.40
N GLY A 172 25.66 -9.77 32.32
CA GLY A 172 26.80 -10.64 31.99
C GLY A 172 28.17 -9.99 31.77
N ASN A 173 28.96 -9.97 32.84
CA ASN A 173 30.42 -9.97 32.97
C ASN A 173 31.34 -10.16 31.74
N ALA A 174 32.30 -9.24 31.65
CA ALA A 174 33.77 -9.41 31.63
C ALA A 174 34.46 -10.49 30.76
N ASP A 175 35.50 -9.99 30.06
CA ASP A 175 36.75 -10.63 29.64
C ASP A 175 36.78 -11.48 28.35
N ARG A 176 37.27 -10.87 27.25
CA ARG A 176 38.63 -11.11 26.69
C ARG A 176 38.83 -10.46 25.32
N ALA A 177 40.01 -9.89 25.15
CA ALA A 177 40.56 -9.43 23.88
C ALA A 177 40.99 -10.61 23.01
N ASP A 178 40.71 -10.56 21.70
CA ASP A 178 41.68 -10.81 20.62
C ASP A 178 41.00 -10.59 19.27
N GLY A 179 41.68 -9.82 18.41
CA GLY A 179 41.17 -9.39 17.12
C GLY A 179 41.16 -10.50 16.08
N ILE A 180 40.03 -10.66 15.39
CA ILE A 180 39.95 -11.28 14.05
C ILE A 180 38.88 -10.51 13.26
N ALA A 181 39.26 -10.01 12.10
CA ALA A 181 38.40 -9.30 11.17
C ALA A 181 37.32 -10.23 10.59
N TYR A 182 36.07 -9.77 10.61
CA TYR A 182 35.04 -10.27 9.70
C TYR A 182 34.68 -9.15 8.74
N THR A 183 35.17 -9.26 7.50
CA THR A 183 34.61 -8.53 6.37
C THR A 183 33.21 -9.09 6.10
N THR A 184 32.20 -8.49 6.71
CA THR A 184 30.80 -8.72 6.32
C THR A 184 30.28 -7.44 5.70
N ASN A 185 30.33 -7.44 4.38
CA ASN A 185 29.50 -6.63 3.52
C ASN A 185 28.05 -6.73 4.06
N SER A 186 27.61 -5.70 4.76
CA SER A 186 26.29 -5.63 5.35
C SER A 186 25.81 -4.20 5.18
N ASN A 187 25.17 -3.95 4.03
CA ASN A 187 24.34 -2.78 3.81
C ASN A 187 23.42 -2.63 5.04
N SER A 188 23.79 -1.72 5.93
CA SER A 188 23.03 -1.38 7.12
C SER A 188 21.82 -0.58 6.68
N TYR A 189 20.69 -1.27 6.53
CA TYR A 189 19.38 -0.67 6.29
C TYR A 189 18.92 -0.01 7.60
N GLU A 190 19.40 1.21 7.86
CA GLU A 190 18.86 2.06 8.90
C GLU A 190 17.77 2.96 8.30
N ILE A 191 16.58 2.88 8.88
CA ILE A 191 15.56 3.92 8.74
C ILE A 191 15.28 4.32 10.19
N CYS A 192 15.63 5.54 10.55
CA CYS A 192 15.60 6.04 11.93
C CYS A 192 14.35 6.88 12.20
N VAL A 193 13.93 6.79 13.46
CA VAL A 193 12.85 7.50 14.14
C VAL A 193 13.23 8.98 14.28
N VAL A 194 12.27 9.88 14.10
CA VAL A 194 12.42 11.30 14.46
C VAL A 194 12.00 11.44 15.92
N GLU A 195 12.83 12.07 16.76
CA GLU A 195 12.54 12.35 18.19
C GLU A 195 11.22 13.09 18.40
#